data_AF-A0A662VD83-F1
#
_entry.id   AF-A0A662VD83-F1
#
_cell.length_a   1.000
_cell.length_b   1.000
_cell.length_c   1.000
_cell.angle_alpha   90.00
_cell.angle_beta   90.00
_cell.angle_gamma   90.00
#
_symmetry.space_group_name_H-M   'P 1'
#
loop_
_entity.id
_entity.type
_entity.pdbx_description
1 polymer ?
#
loop_
_entity_poly.entity_id
_entity_poly.type
_entity_poly.pdbx_seq_one_letter_code
_entity_poly.pdbx_strand_id
1 'polypeptide(L)'
;MRNVRRDLYELIFVTRNRHKFMEVSRIAEEFGLRLKQYDKEPKLELQHERQELIVLTAASTALLYVNKPLIIEDSGLYIKYLNG
;
A
#
# COMPACT_ATOMS: atom_id res chain seq x y z
N MET A 1 35.30 -1.26 -8.77
CA MET A 1 33.90 -1.59 -8.40
C MET A 1 33.03 -0.42 -8.85
N ARG A 2 32.12 -0.63 -9.82
CA ARG A 2 31.28 0.45 -10.36
C ARG A 2 30.27 0.86 -9.28
N ASN A 3 30.37 2.11 -8.83
CA ASN A 3 29.38 2.75 -7.98
C ASN A 3 28.17 3.10 -8.85
N VAL A 4 27.30 2.11 -9.09
CA VAL A 4 26.03 2.33 -9.80
C VAL A 4 25.13 3.04 -8.80
N ARG A 5 24.84 4.33 -9.04
CA ARG A 5 23.72 4.99 -8.36
C ARG A 5 22.48 4.13 -8.60
N ARG A 6 21.96 3.47 -7.56
CA ARG A 6 20.61 2.89 -7.62
C ARG A 6 19.66 4.07 -7.62
N ASP A 7 19.22 4.49 -8.79
CA ASP A 7 18.08 5.39 -8.88
C ASP A 7 16.90 4.68 -8.23
N LEU A 8 16.42 5.23 -7.11
CA LEU A 8 15.30 4.65 -6.37
C LEU A 8 14.01 4.95 -7.13
N TYR A 9 13.23 3.91 -7.44
CA TYR A 9 11.90 4.11 -8.01
C TYR A 9 10.96 4.62 -6.92
N GLU A 10 10.20 5.67 -7.24
CA GLU A 10 9.27 6.28 -6.29
C GLU A 10 7.88 5.65 -6.40
N LEU A 11 7.31 5.26 -5.27
CA LEU A 11 5.94 4.75 -5.16
C LEU A 11 5.18 5.50 -4.08
N ILE A 12 3.88 5.69 -4.31
CA ILE A 12 2.98 6.23 -3.30
C ILE A 12 2.50 5.11 -2.39
N PHE A 13 2.62 5.26 -1.08
CA PHE A 13 1.97 4.36 -0.12
C PHE A 13 0.75 5.04 0.49
N VAL A 14 -0.44 4.53 0.18
CA VAL A 14 -1.70 5.07 0.67
C VAL A 14 -1.96 4.55 2.09
N THR A 15 -1.61 5.35 3.09
CA THR A 15 -1.86 5.03 4.50
C THR A 15 -1.87 6.29 5.36
N ARG A 16 -2.83 6.33 6.28
CA ARG A 16 -2.89 7.34 7.35
C ARG A 16 -2.02 6.97 8.55
N ASN A 17 -1.57 5.71 8.63
CA ASN A 17 -0.76 5.23 9.75
C ASN A 17 0.73 5.52 9.50
N ARG A 18 1.25 6.53 10.21
CA ARG A 18 2.65 6.93 10.11
C ARG A 18 3.62 5.83 10.52
N HIS A 19 3.30 5.04 11.53
CA HIS A 19 4.18 3.95 11.99
C HIS A 19 4.31 2.86 10.93
N LYS A 20 3.19 2.48 10.28
CA LYS A 20 3.22 1.56 9.13
C LYS A 20 4.01 2.11 7.96
N PHE A 21 3.84 3.41 7.64
CA PHE A 21 4.66 4.04 6.61
C PHE A 21 6.16 3.90 6.90
N MET A 22 6.60 4.13 8.15
CA MET A 22 8.00 4.01 8.53
C MET A 22 8.52 2.57 8.42
N GLU A 23 7.74 1.59 8.86
CA GLU A 23 8.09 0.16 8.78
C GLU A 23 8.23 -0.29 7.31
N VAL A 24 7.20 -0.04 6.50
CA VAL A 24 7.17 -0.47 5.10
C VAL A 24 8.23 0.29 4.28
N SER A 25 8.49 1.57 4.57
CA SER A 25 9.55 2.32 3.89
C SER A 25 10.93 1.72 4.13
N ARG A 26 11.22 1.27 5.35
CA ARG A 26 12.49 0.62 5.67
C ARG A 26 12.69 -0.66 4.89
N ILE A 27 11.63 -1.48 4.75
CA ILE A 27 11.66 -2.70 3.94
C ILE A 27 11.83 -2.34 2.45
N ALA A 28 11.07 -1.36 1.96
CA ALA A 28 11.08 -0.95 0.56
C ALA A 28 12.45 -0.44 0.07
N GLU A 29 13.21 0.22 0.94
CA GLU A 29 14.58 0.67 0.63
C GLU A 29 15.53 -0.49 0.28
N GLU A 30 15.34 -1.66 0.90
CA GLU A 30 16.12 -2.88 0.60
C GLU A 30 15.89 -3.36 -0.85
N PHE A 31 14.72 -3.07 -1.40
CA PHE A 31 14.33 -3.37 -2.79
C PHE A 31 14.64 -2.23 -3.78
N GLY A 32 15.28 -1.15 -3.33
CA GLY A 32 15.57 0.00 -4.19
C GLY A 32 14.33 0.85 -4.51
N LEU A 33 13.31 0.82 -3.63
CA LEU A 33 12.11 1.62 -3.73
C LEU A 33 12.14 2.74 -2.70
N ARG A 34 11.64 3.92 -3.08
CA ARG A 34 11.39 5.04 -2.16
C ARG A 34 9.90 5.26 -2.05
N LEU A 35 9.36 5.10 -0.84
CA LEU A 35 7.95 5.34 -0.59
C LEU A 35 7.68 6.79 -0.20
N LYS A 36 6.58 7.34 -0.70
CA LYS A 36 5.98 8.58 -0.20
C LYS A 36 4.62 8.28 0.42
N GLN A 37 4.43 8.72 1.64
CA GLN A 37 3.14 8.58 2.32
C GLN A 37 2.09 9.44 1.64
N TYR A 38 0.93 8.86 1.35
CA TYR A 38 -0.29 9.57 1.02
C TYR A 38 -1.28 9.34 2.17
N ASP A 39 -1.46 10.37 2.99
CA ASP A 39 -2.15 10.36 4.28
C ASP A 39 -3.61 10.82 4.19
N LYS A 40 -4.16 10.92 2.97
CA LYS A 40 -5.59 11.06 2.74
C LYS A 40 -6.23 9.68 2.58
N GLU A 41 -7.56 9.65 2.46
CA GLU A 41 -8.35 8.43 2.32
C GLU A 41 -8.98 8.36 0.91
N PRO A 42 -8.17 8.11 -0.14
CA PRO A 42 -8.67 8.09 -1.52
C PRO A 42 -9.27 6.72 -1.90
N LYS A 43 -9.13 5.71 -1.05
CA LYS A 43 -9.59 4.35 -1.32
C LYS A 43 -11.03 4.16 -0.85
N LEU A 44 -11.83 3.49 -1.68
CA LEU A 44 -13.14 2.99 -1.29
C LEU A 44 -12.99 1.72 -0.46
N GLU A 45 -13.53 1.72 0.74
CA GLU A 45 -13.58 0.56 1.64
C GLU A 45 -14.82 -0.29 1.33
N LEU A 46 -14.71 -1.14 0.30
CA LEU A 46 -15.77 -2.05 -0.11
C LEU A 46 -15.96 -3.16 0.95
N GLN A 47 -17.16 -3.30 1.49
CA GLN A 47 -17.52 -4.48 2.28
C GLN A 47 -17.94 -5.61 1.36
N HIS A 48 -17.16 -6.69 1.33
CA HIS A 48 -17.42 -7.86 0.51
C HIS A 48 -16.76 -9.10 1.14
N GLU A 49 -17.27 -10.31 0.89
CA GLU A 49 -16.68 -11.54 1.46
C GLU A 49 -15.39 -11.97 0.76
N ARG A 50 -15.27 -11.61 -0.51
CA ARG A 50 -14.09 -11.86 -1.34
C ARG A 50 -13.05 -10.77 -1.18
N GLN A 51 -11.95 -11.07 -0.50
CA GLN A 51 -10.85 -10.14 -0.24
C GLN A 51 -10.25 -9.55 -1.52
N GLU A 52 -10.18 -10.32 -2.61
CA GLU A 52 -9.62 -9.82 -3.88
C GLU A 52 -10.42 -8.63 -4.43
N LEU A 53 -11.75 -8.65 -4.29
CA LEU A 53 -12.61 -7.55 -4.73
C LEU A 53 -12.43 -6.32 -3.87
N ILE A 54 -12.22 -6.49 -2.56
CA ILE A 54 -11.92 -5.40 -1.63
C ILE A 54 -10.63 -4.70 -2.05
N VAL A 55 -9.54 -5.47 -2.20
CA VAL A 55 -8.21 -4.93 -2.53
C VAL A 55 -8.20 -4.28 -3.91
N LEU A 56 -8.78 -4.92 -4.93
CA LEU A 56 -8.85 -4.36 -6.29
C LEU A 56 -9.63 -3.06 -6.32
N THR A 57 -10.74 -2.98 -5.59
CA THR A 57 -11.58 -1.77 -5.52
C THR A 57 -10.85 -0.64 -4.81
N ALA A 58 -10.23 -0.92 -3.66
CA ALA A 58 -9.46 0.04 -2.89
C ALA A 58 -8.27 0.59 -3.71
N ALA A 59 -7.52 -0.28 -4.39
CA ALA A 59 -6.37 0.12 -5.21
C ALA A 59 -6.81 0.93 -6.44
N SER A 60 -7.86 0.49 -7.13
CA SER A 60 -8.36 1.15 -8.34
C SER A 60 -8.90 2.54 -8.03
N THR A 61 -9.69 2.67 -6.97
CA THR A 61 -10.20 3.97 -6.53
C THR A 61 -9.08 4.89 -6.07
N ALA A 62 -8.15 4.41 -5.25
CA ALA A 62 -6.98 5.19 -4.87
C ALA A 62 -6.17 5.68 -6.08
N LEU A 63 -6.02 4.86 -7.12
CA LEU A 63 -5.29 5.19 -8.32
C LEU A 63 -5.94 6.36 -9.08
N LEU A 64 -7.27 6.41 -9.14
CA LEU A 64 -8.01 7.50 -9.78
C LEU A 64 -7.75 8.86 -9.10
N TYR A 65 -7.57 8.89 -7.77
CA TYR A 65 -7.30 10.14 -7.04
C TYR A 65 -5.80 10.50 -7.01
N VAL A 66 -4.93 9.52 -6.82
CA VAL A 66 -3.48 9.73 -6.67
C VAL A 66 -2.81 9.97 -8.03
N ASN A 67 -3.30 9.28 -9.07
CA ASN A 67 -2.80 9.35 -10.46
C ASN A 67 -1.28 9.16 -10.58
N LYS A 68 -0.72 8.26 -9.76
CA LYS A 68 0.69 7.85 -9.73
C LYS A 68 0.77 6.38 -9.32
N PRO A 69 1.86 5.66 -9.68
CA PRO A 69 2.12 4.33 -9.17
C PRO A 69 2.03 4.29 -7.64
N LEU A 70 1.23 3.37 -7.11
CA LEU A 70 0.93 3.30 -5.69
C LEU A 70 0.87 1.86 -5.19
N ILE A 71 1.00 1.72 -3.88
CA ILE A 71 0.72 0.52 -3.12
C ILE A 71 -0.33 0.85 -2.05
N ILE A 72 -1.17 -0.13 -1.75
CA ILE A 72 -2.09 -0.10 -0.63
C ILE A 72 -1.81 -1.30 0.27
N GLU A 73 -2.34 -1.25 1.48
CA GLU A 73 -2.34 -2.37 2.41
C GLU A 73 -3.79 -2.73 2.73
N ASP A 74 -4.07 -4.03 2.79
CA ASP A 74 -5.29 -4.61 3.32
C ASP A 74 -4.93 -5.75 4.28
N SER A 75 -5.55 -5.75 5.46
CA SER A 75 -5.28 -6.72 6.51
C SER A 75 -6.57 -7.05 7.24
N GLY A 76 -6.93 -8.33 7.34
CA GLY A 76 -8.09 -8.83 8.06
C GLY A 76 -7.70 -9.73 9.23
N LEU A 77 -8.55 -9.76 10.26
CA LEU A 77 -8.48 -10.76 11.33
C LEU A 77 -9.48 -11.87 11.01
N TYR A 78 -8.99 -13.10 10.95
CA TYR A 78 -9.78 -14.27 10.60
C TYR A 78 -9.77 -15.28 11.76
N ILE A 79 -10.87 -15.35 12.50
CA ILE A 79 -11.14 -16.31 13.57
C ILE A 79 -12.04 -17.43 13.04
N LYS A 80 -11.43 -18.60 12.84
CA LYS A 80 -12.10 -19.82 12.32
C LYS A 80 -13.43 -20.17 13.00
N TYR A 81 -13.54 -20.03 14.33
CA TYR A 81 -14.77 -20.38 15.07
C TYR A 81 -15.92 -19.38 14.84
N LEU A 82 -15.62 -18.19 14.30
CA LEU A 82 -16.60 -17.18 13.92
C LEU A 82 -16.93 -17.22 12.41
N ASN A 83 -16.50 -18.27 11.70
CA ASN A 83 -16.62 -18.43 10.24
C ASN A 83 -15.98 -17.29 9.42
N GLY A 84 -14.93 -16.70 9.98
CA GLY A 84 -14.23 -15.57 9.42
C GLY A 84 -13.04 -15.31 10.29
#